data_AF-B9FHI8-F1
#
_entry.id   AF-B9FHI8-F1
#
_cell.length_a   1.000
_cell.length_b   1.000
_cell.length_c   1.000
_cell.angle_alpha   90.00
_cell.angle_beta   90.00
_cell.angle_gamma   90.00
#
_symmetry.space_group_name_H-M   'P 1'
#
loop_
_entity.id
_entity.type
_entity.pdbx_description
1 polymer ?
#
loop_
_entity_poly.entity_id
_entity_poly.type
_entity_poly.pdbx_seq_one_letter_code
_entity_poly.pdbx_strand_id
1 'polypeptide(L)' 'MEPLYKQVHGKKDLYVSSLVDMYAKCGRVRDARMIFEAMPSRNVVSWNAMIGGYAMHGEAENAVRKFRREA' A
#
# COMPACT_ATOMS: atom_id res chain seq x y z
N MET A 1 1.56 18.96 -21.85
CA MET A 1 2.53 17.88 -22.08
C MET A 1 3.09 17.53 -20.71
N GLU A 2 2.56 16.50 -20.04
CA GLU A 2 3.03 16.11 -18.70
C GLU A 2 4.47 15.55 -18.79
N PRO A 3 5.40 15.90 -17.89
CA PRO A 3 6.82 15.66 -18.12
C PRO A 3 7.25 14.22 -17.78
N LEU A 4 8.16 13.68 -18.60
CA LEU A 4 8.65 12.29 -18.63
C LEU A 4 9.26 11.77 -17.31
N TYR A 5 9.62 12.64 -16.36
CA TYR A 5 10.27 12.24 -15.10
C TYR A 5 9.32 11.55 -14.10
N LYS A 6 8.00 11.73 -14.21
CA LYS A 6 7.02 10.92 -13.46
C LYS A 6 7.09 9.43 -13.83
N GLN A 7 7.58 9.10 -15.02
CA GLN A 7 7.56 7.74 -15.56
C GLN A 7 8.73 6.87 -15.09
N VAL A 8 9.83 7.49 -14.66
CA VAL A 8 11.03 6.78 -14.16
C VAL A 8 10.92 6.45 -12.66
N HIS A 9 10.21 7.27 -11.88
CA HIS A 9 9.89 6.97 -10.47
C HIS A 9 8.77 5.91 -10.34
N GLY A 10 7.78 5.95 -11.24
CA GLY A 10 6.60 5.08 -11.19
C GLY A 10 6.87 3.57 -11.27
N LYS A 11 7.96 3.12 -11.91
CA LYS A 11 8.27 1.68 -12.02
C LYS A 11 8.74 1.06 -10.70
N LYS A 12 9.54 1.76 -9.90
CA LYS A 12 9.98 1.23 -8.59
C LYS A 12 8.81 1.13 -7.61
N ASP A 13 7.96 2.15 -7.60
CA ASP A 13 6.78 2.20 -6.72
C ASP A 13 5.75 1.12 -7.08
N LEU A 14 5.66 0.75 -8.35
CA LEU A 14 4.80 -0.35 -8.83
C LEU A 14 5.21 -1.72 -8.25
N TYR A 15 6.51 -2.04 -8.22
CA TYR A 15 6.99 -3.31 -7.66
C TYR A 15 6.75 -3.42 -6.15
N VAL A 16 6.90 -2.32 -5.42
CA VAL A 16 6.67 -2.35 -3.97
C VAL A 16 5.17 -2.44 -3.67
N SER A 17 4.33 -1.78 -4.47
CA SER A 17 2.87 -1.88 -4.36
C SER A 17 2.35 -3.30 -4.63
N SER A 18 2.96 -4.05 -5.57
CA SER A 18 2.57 -5.44 -5.83
C SER A 18 2.99 -6.40 -4.70
N LEU A 19 4.09 -6.12 -4.01
CA LEU A 19 4.46 -6.85 -2.80
C LEU A 19 3.46 -6.60 -1.67
N VAL A 20 3.08 -5.34 -1.45
CA VAL A 20 2.03 -4.99 -0.47
C VAL A 20 0.73 -5.74 -0.79
N ASP A 21 0.27 -5.71 -2.05
CA ASP A 21 -0.94 -6.40 -2.50
C ASP A 21 -0.87 -7.93 -2.29
N MET A 22 0.26 -8.55 -2.64
CA MET A 22 0.45 -9.99 -2.47
C MET A 22 0.40 -10.39 -0.99
N TYR A 23 1.18 -9.74 -0.13
CA TYR A 23 1.17 -10.06 1.31
C TYR A 23 -0.18 -9.78 1.95
N ALA A 24 -0.86 -8.69 1.55
CA ALA A 24 -2.19 -8.34 2.02
C ALA A 24 -3.22 -9.43 1.68
N LYS A 25 -3.26 -9.88 0.42
CA LYS A 25 -4.17 -10.94 -0.03
C LYS A 25 -3.91 -12.28 0.65
N CYS A 26 -2.65 -12.59 0.96
CA CYS A 26 -2.28 -13.82 1.67
C CYS A 26 -2.57 -13.81 3.19
N GLY A 27 -3.21 -12.77 3.74
CA GLY A 27 -3.47 -12.67 5.18
C GLY A 27 -2.26 -12.24 6.00
N ARG A 28 -1.12 -11.98 5.33
CA ARG A 28 0.11 -11.45 5.94
C ARG A 28 0.05 -9.93 6.01
N VAL A 29 -1.05 -9.39 6.53
CA VAL A 29 -1.34 -7.94 6.55
C VAL A 29 -0.29 -7.15 7.34
N ARG A 30 0.32 -7.76 8.38
CA ARG A 30 1.44 -7.16 9.12
C ARG A 30 2.68 -6.96 8.26
N ASP A 31 3.01 -7.93 7.41
CA ASP A 31 4.17 -7.86 6.51
C ASP A 31 3.91 -6.88 5.37
N ALA A 32 2.71 -6.91 4.80
CA ALA A 32 2.26 -5.92 3.83
C ALA A 32 2.41 -4.50 4.39
N ARG A 33 2.02 -4.30 5.66
CA ARG A 33 2.16 -3.02 6.35
C ARG A 33 3.61 -2.59 6.52
N MET A 34 4.51 -3.49 6.94
CA MET A 34 5.93 -3.11 7.11
C MET A 34 6.53 -2.60 5.79
N ILE A 35 6.19 -3.25 4.68
CA ILE A 35 6.61 -2.81 3.35
C ILE A 35 5.97 -1.47 3.00
N PHE A 36 4.67 -1.33 3.22
CA PHE A 36 3.92 -0.10 2.98
C PHE A 36 4.48 1.09 3.77
N GLU A 37 4.82 0.88 5.04
CA GLU A 37 5.39 1.91 5.92
C GLU A 37 6.80 2.35 5.47
N ALA A 38 7.57 1.42 4.90
CA ALA A 38 8.90 1.66 4.36
C ALA A 38 8.90 2.33 2.97
N MET A 39 7.74 2.48 2.32
CA MET A 39 7.66 3.13 1.01
C MET A 39 7.99 4.63 1.13
N PRO A 40 8.97 5.15 0.37
CA PRO A 40 9.29 6.58 0.37
C PRO A 40 8.15 7.42 -0.24
N SER A 41 7.38 6.83 -1.16
CA SER A 41 6.19 7.43 -1.76
C SER A 41 5.09 6.37 -1.84
N ARG A 42 3.95 6.61 -1.18
CA ARG A 42 2.76 5.75 -1.23
C ARG A 42 1.83 6.28 -2.30
N ASN A 43 1.46 5.42 -3.25
CA ASN A 43 0.52 5.75 -4.32
C ASN A 43 -0.85 5.11 -4.08
N VAL A 44 -1.83 5.46 -4.93
CA VAL A 44 -3.21 4.95 -4.84
C VAL A 44 -3.27 3.41 -4.83
N VAL A 45 -2.40 2.74 -5.59
CA VAL A 45 -2.36 1.27 -5.65
C VAL A 45 -1.94 0.68 -4.30
N SER A 46 -0.87 1.20 -3.69
CA SER A 46 -0.40 0.73 -2.38
C SER A 46 -1.41 0.97 -1.25
N TRP A 47 -2.14 2.09 -1.28
CA TRP A 47 -3.22 2.38 -0.33
C TRP A 47 -4.40 1.42 -0.49
N ASN A 48 -4.86 1.22 -1.74
CA ASN A 48 -5.96 0.30 -2.03
C ASN A 48 -5.61 -1.14 -1.62
N ALA A 49 -4.37 -1.57 -1.84
CA ALA A 49 -3.87 -2.87 -1.41
C ALA A 49 -3.94 -3.02 0.12
N MET A 50 -3.51 -2.02 0.90
CA MET A 50 -3.59 -2.08 2.36
C MET A 50 -5.02 -2.07 2.89
N ILE A 51 -5.90 -1.21 2.35
CA ILE A 51 -7.32 -1.17 2.73
C ILE A 51 -7.99 -2.51 2.42
N GLY A 52 -7.80 -3.02 1.20
CA GLY A 52 -8.33 -4.30 0.76
C GLY A 52 -7.85 -5.44 1.65
N GLY A 53 -6.55 -5.48 1.97
CA GLY A 53 -5.98 -6.45 2.91
C GLY A 53 -6.67 -6.45 4.27
N TYR A 54 -6.79 -5.28 4.91
CA TYR A 54 -7.48 -5.20 6.19
C TYR A 54 -8.96 -5.61 6.11
N ALA A 55 -9.66 -5.21 5.04
CA ALA A 55 -11.07 -5.57 4.86
C ALA A 55 -11.28 -7.08 4.67
N MET A 56 -10.41 -7.73 3.88
CA MET A 56 -10.52 -9.17 3.59
C MET A 56 -10.29 -10.05 4.83
N HIS A 57 -9.47 -9.60 5.78
CA HIS A 57 -9.08 -10.39 6.95
C HIS A 57 -9.77 -9.95 8.25
N GLY A 58 -10.87 -9.19 8.15
CA GLY A 58 -11.66 -8.77 9.31
C GLY A 58 -10.96 -7.73 10.20
N GLU A 59 -9.94 -7.05 9.69
CA GLU A 59 -9.14 -6.05 10.40
C GLU A 59 -9.53 -4.60 10.03
N ALA A 60 -10.78 -4.37 9.62
CA ALA A 60 -11.26 -3.07 9.16
C ALA A 60 -11.09 -1.95 10.20
N GLU A 61 -11.32 -2.23 11.48
CA GLU A 61 -11.09 -1.25 12.57
C GLU A 61 -9.61 -0.84 12.68
N ASN A 62 -8.70 -1.80 12.47
CA ASN A 62 -7.27 -1.53 12.43
C ASN A 62 -6.90 -0.64 11.25
N ALA A 63 -7.56 -0.80 10.10
CA ALA A 63 -7.39 0.09 8.96
C ALA A 63 -7.82 1.52 9.30
N VAL A 64 -9.05 1.72 9.78
CA VAL A 64 -9.62 3.04 10.07
C VAL A 64 -8.79 3.80 11.09
N ARG A 65 -8.39 3.14 12.18
CA ARG A 65 -7.57 3.75 13.23
C ARG A 65 -6.21 4.24 12.70
N LYS A 66 -5.60 3.50 11.77
CA LYS A 66 -4.28 3.84 11.24
C LYS A 66 -4.36 4.91 10.16
N PHE A 67 -5.36 4.85 9.27
CA PHE A 67 -5.60 5.88 8.27
C PHE A 67 -5.90 7.25 8.88
N ARG A 68 -6.62 7.29 10.00
CA ARG A 68 -6.88 8.54 10.74
C ARG A 68 -5.64 9.19 11.35
N ARG A 69 -4.48 8.50 11.38
CA ARG A 69 -3.21 9.04 11.88
C ARG A 69 -2.27 9.56 10.78
N GLU A 70 -2.52 9.22 9.52
CA GLU A 70 -1.69 9.64 8.38
C GLU A 70 -2.36 10.70 7.47
N ALA A 71 -3.63 11.06 7.73
CA ALA A 71 -4.35 12.18 7.11
C ALA A 71 -4.34 13.41 8.02
#